data_AF-A0A9K3JDZ4-F1
#
_entry.id   AF-A0A9K3JDZ4-F1
#
_cell.length_a   1.000
_cell.length_b   1.000
_cell.length_c   1.000
_cell.angle_alpha   90.00
_cell.angle_beta   90.00
_cell.angle_gamma   90.00
#
_symmetry.space_group_name_H-M   'P 1'
#
loop_
_entity.id
_entity.type
_entity.pdbx_description
1 polymer ?
#
loop_
_entity_poly.entity_id
_entity_poly.type
_entity_poly.pdbx_seq_one_letter_code
_entity_poly.pdbx_strand_id
1 'polypeptide(L)'
;MPIEPETVDTENIDEIVFEGETSKSMYVRADGMEFDPFDKEWMKENLEDIDEQLKNRTSTDNPKDSFQEWRKRFLSKIEKPTPPETQVDFLKFEKVTPHGKILSWMFVKEIHCVAIKREHGIQYFNSMLSILTLPFYDVAALSKLEIMNRSNYYGATLFTRKVKFKRRRGWKDELYKPQFPVYQQIKFTLDPLTNTA
;
A
#
# COMPACT_ATOMS: atom_id res chain seq x y z
N MET A 1 -38.70 -32.97 -8.23
CA MET A 1 -37.44 -33.75 -8.28
C MET A 1 -36.33 -32.80 -7.87
N PRO A 2 -35.46 -33.13 -6.91
CA PRO A 2 -34.34 -32.28 -6.55
C PRO A 2 -33.27 -32.37 -7.66
N ILE A 3 -32.80 -31.22 -8.11
CA ILE A 3 -31.71 -31.08 -9.09
C ILE A 3 -30.41 -31.26 -8.31
N GLU A 4 -29.67 -32.32 -8.60
CA GLU A 4 -28.33 -32.55 -8.05
C GLU A 4 -27.34 -31.56 -8.67
N PRO A 5 -26.36 -31.02 -7.90
CA PRO A 5 -25.35 -30.15 -8.47
C PRO A 5 -24.31 -30.96 -9.24
N GLU A 6 -24.12 -30.61 -10.52
CA GLU A 6 -23.04 -31.12 -11.36
C GLU A 6 -21.68 -30.85 -10.71
N THR A 7 -20.96 -31.92 -10.39
CA THR A 7 -19.56 -31.87 -9.97
C THR A 7 -18.70 -31.62 -11.20
N VAL A 8 -18.05 -30.46 -11.26
CA VAL A 8 -17.03 -30.18 -12.28
C VAL A 8 -15.76 -30.92 -11.88
N ASP A 9 -15.38 -31.93 -12.67
CA ASP A 9 -14.11 -32.65 -12.54
C ASP A 9 -12.94 -31.69 -12.78
N THR A 10 -12.18 -31.43 -11.71
CA THR A 10 -11.00 -30.54 -11.74
C THR A 10 -9.71 -31.26 -12.12
N GLU A 11 -9.78 -32.54 -12.51
CA GLU A 11 -8.58 -33.36 -12.80
C GLU A 11 -7.91 -33.04 -14.15
N ASN A 12 -8.56 -32.24 -15.01
CA ASN A 12 -8.03 -31.83 -16.32
C ASN A 12 -7.75 -30.31 -16.43
N ILE A 13 -7.47 -29.63 -15.31
CA ILE A 13 -6.94 -28.27 -15.40
C ILE A 13 -5.44 -28.38 -15.60
N ASP A 14 -5.00 -28.21 -16.85
CA ASP A 14 -3.59 -28.13 -17.20
C ASP A 14 -2.88 -27.13 -16.28
N GLU A 15 -1.84 -27.63 -15.62
CA GLU A 15 -0.95 -26.83 -14.78
C GLU A 15 -0.32 -25.74 -15.65
N ILE A 16 -0.69 -24.48 -15.41
CA ILE A 16 -0.06 -23.34 -16.06
C ILE A 16 1.35 -23.20 -15.48
N VAL A 17 2.30 -23.91 -16.08
CA VAL A 17 3.73 -23.72 -15.86
C VAL A 17 4.10 -22.40 -16.49
N PHE A 18 4.32 -21.38 -15.66
CA PHE A 18 5.00 -20.17 -16.10
C PHE A 18 6.46 -20.53 -16.35
N GLU A 19 6.82 -20.80 -17.61
CA GLU A 19 8.22 -20.69 -18.08
C GLU A 19 8.61 -19.21 -18.09
N GLY A 20 8.78 -18.63 -16.90
CA GLY A 20 9.53 -17.41 -16.74
C GLY A 20 11.00 -17.78 -16.77
N GLU A 21 11.73 -17.30 -17.77
CA GLU A 21 13.19 -17.36 -17.80
C GLU A 21 13.72 -16.98 -16.40
N THR A 22 14.34 -17.94 -15.72
CA THR A 22 14.99 -17.71 -14.43
C THR A 22 16.30 -16.98 -14.66
N SER A 23 16.26 -15.78 -15.24
CA SER A 23 17.38 -14.86 -15.22
C SER A 23 17.50 -14.37 -13.78
N LYS A 24 18.43 -14.96 -13.04
CA LYS A 24 18.87 -14.51 -11.71
C LYS A 24 19.05 -12.98 -11.76
N SER A 25 18.44 -12.23 -10.85
CA SER A 25 18.64 -10.78 -10.81
C SER A 25 20.12 -10.48 -10.55
N MET A 26 20.81 -9.95 -11.56
CA MET A 26 22.24 -9.64 -11.50
C MET A 26 22.44 -8.21 -10.96
N TYR A 27 23.41 -8.03 -10.07
CA TYR A 27 23.83 -6.69 -9.68
C TYR A 27 24.82 -6.20 -10.75
N VAL A 28 24.60 -5.01 -11.29
CA VAL A 28 25.45 -4.43 -12.34
C VAL A 28 26.00 -3.10 -11.82
N ARG A 29 27.32 -2.90 -11.92
CA ARG A 29 27.98 -1.65 -11.53
C ARG A 29 27.71 -0.56 -12.57
N ALA A 30 28.04 0.70 -12.23
CA ALA A 30 27.87 1.85 -13.13
C ALA A 30 28.62 1.68 -14.47
N ASP A 31 29.67 0.87 -14.49
CA ASP A 31 30.49 0.58 -15.69
C ASP A 31 29.91 -0.56 -16.55
N GLY A 32 28.72 -1.08 -16.21
CA GLY A 32 28.04 -2.14 -16.97
C GLY A 32 28.56 -3.56 -16.72
N MET A 33 29.61 -3.72 -15.90
CA MET A 33 30.12 -5.03 -15.51
C MET A 33 29.23 -5.68 -14.44
N GLU A 34 28.94 -6.97 -14.64
CA GLU A 34 28.24 -7.80 -13.67
C GLU A 34 29.08 -7.91 -12.40
N PHE A 35 28.45 -7.67 -11.26
CA PHE A 35 29.08 -7.67 -9.96
C PHE A 35 28.41 -8.72 -9.09
N ASP A 36 29.14 -9.76 -8.73
CA ASP A 36 28.71 -10.67 -7.68
C ASP A 36 29.28 -10.19 -6.33
N PRO A 37 28.44 -9.65 -5.42
CA PRO A 37 28.90 -9.21 -4.10
C PRO A 37 29.39 -10.35 -3.19
N PHE A 38 29.32 -11.61 -3.64
CA PHE A 38 29.83 -12.78 -2.95
C PHE A 38 30.96 -13.50 -3.71
N ASP A 39 31.54 -12.87 -4.74
CA ASP A 39 32.66 -13.46 -5.47
C ASP A 39 33.88 -13.62 -4.55
N LYS A 40 34.57 -14.76 -4.66
CA LYS A 40 35.67 -15.14 -3.75
C LYS A 40 36.89 -14.24 -3.92
N GLU A 41 37.10 -13.69 -5.11
CA GLU A 41 38.19 -12.76 -5.40
C GLU A 41 37.88 -11.37 -4.83
N TRP A 42 36.67 -10.85 -5.06
CA TRP A 42 36.22 -9.59 -4.47
C TRP A 42 36.23 -9.64 -2.93
N MET A 43 35.74 -10.73 -2.35
CA MET A 43 35.75 -10.90 -0.89
C MET A 43 37.16 -10.91 -0.32
N LYS A 44 38.16 -11.46 -1.03
CA LYS A 44 39.57 -11.44 -0.59
C LYS A 44 40.18 -10.05 -0.66
N GLU A 45 39.93 -9.32 -1.74
CA GLU A 45 40.45 -7.96 -1.92
C GLU A 45 39.82 -6.97 -0.93
N ASN A 46 38.56 -7.16 -0.58
CA ASN A 46 37.83 -6.26 0.31
C ASN A 46 37.77 -6.78 1.75
N LEU A 47 38.38 -7.93 2.06
CA LEU A 47 38.34 -8.54 3.40
C LEU A 47 39.09 -7.69 4.42
N GLU A 48 40.21 -7.08 4.03
CA GLU A 48 41.00 -6.21 4.90
C GLU A 48 40.25 -4.90 5.16
N ASP A 49 39.64 -4.28 4.14
CA ASP A 49 38.80 -3.09 4.29
C ASP A 49 37.53 -3.36 5.12
N ILE A 50 36.90 -4.53 4.95
CA ILE A 50 35.73 -4.97 5.73
C ILE A 50 36.13 -5.24 7.18
N ASP A 51 37.27 -5.90 7.41
CA ASP A 51 37.80 -6.18 8.74
C ASP A 51 38.27 -4.91 9.44
N GLU A 52 38.83 -3.95 8.70
CA GLU A 52 39.18 -2.62 9.19
C GLU A 52 37.93 -1.78 9.50
N GLN A 53 36.87 -1.86 8.69
CA GLN A 53 35.55 -1.26 9.01
C GLN A 53 34.88 -1.92 10.22
N LEU A 54 35.05 -3.23 10.42
CA LEU A 54 34.56 -3.97 11.58
C LEU A 54 35.38 -3.69 12.85
N LYS A 55 36.69 -3.47 12.72
CA LYS A 55 37.60 -3.07 13.82
C LYS A 55 37.43 -1.59 14.19
N ASN A 56 37.17 -0.73 13.22
CA ASN A 56 36.84 0.69 13.41
C ASN A 56 35.40 0.92 13.89
N ARG A 57 34.55 -0.13 13.91
CA ARG A 57 33.39 -0.17 14.82
C ARG A 57 33.89 -0.37 16.25
N THR A 58 34.61 0.62 16.76
CA THR A 58 34.76 0.81 18.20
C THR A 58 33.34 0.99 18.75
N SER A 59 33.03 0.24 19.81
CA SER A 59 31.73 0.11 20.49
C SER A 59 31.18 1.42 21.12
N THR A 60 31.39 2.57 20.50
CA THR A 60 30.85 3.88 20.86
C THR A 60 29.64 4.29 20.00
N ASP A 61 29.41 3.65 18.86
CA ASP A 61 28.25 3.87 17.99
C ASP A 61 27.28 2.66 17.93
N ASN A 62 27.09 1.98 19.06
CA ASN A 62 25.85 1.24 19.23
C ASN A 62 24.74 2.29 19.46
N PRO A 63 23.71 2.39 18.58
CA PRO A 63 22.58 3.24 18.89
C PRO A 63 21.94 2.67 20.15
N LYS A 64 22.09 3.38 21.27
CA LYS A 64 21.31 3.16 22.50
C LYS A 64 19.82 3.42 22.28
N ASP A 65 19.45 3.86 21.08
CA ASP A 65 18.08 4.05 20.68
C ASP A 65 17.35 2.71 20.79
N SER A 66 16.35 2.66 21.65
CA SER A 66 15.38 1.57 21.62
C SER A 66 14.82 1.44 20.20
N PHE A 67 14.43 0.24 19.78
CA PHE A 67 13.78 0.03 18.47
C PHE A 67 12.67 1.06 18.19
N GLN A 68 11.98 1.52 19.24
CA GLN A 68 10.97 2.57 19.15
C GLN A 68 11.52 3.94 18.76
N GLU A 69 12.70 4.32 19.24
CA GLU A 69 13.37 5.60 18.97
C GLU A 69 13.98 5.61 17.58
N TRP A 70 14.64 4.50 17.19
CA TRP A 70 15.08 4.29 15.81
C TRP A 70 13.90 4.35 14.83
N ARG A 71 12.80 3.67 15.15
CA ARG A 71 11.58 3.70 14.33
C ARG A 71 10.98 5.10 14.23
N LYS A 72 10.98 5.90 15.31
CA LYS A 72 10.52 7.30 15.28
C LYS A 72 11.40 8.15 14.38
N ARG A 73 12.73 8.04 14.48
CA ARG A 73 13.70 8.74 13.62
C ARG A 73 13.61 8.31 12.15
N PHE A 74 13.35 7.03 11.89
CA PHE A 74 13.14 6.51 10.55
C PHE A 74 11.83 7.02 9.94
N LEU A 75 10.74 7.00 10.71
CA LEU A 75 9.43 7.50 10.28
C LEU A 75 9.38 9.04 10.15
N SER A 76 10.26 9.79 10.82
CA SER A 76 10.37 11.24 10.64
C SER A 76 11.17 11.63 9.39
N LYS A 77 12.06 10.76 8.89
CA LYS A 77 12.80 10.95 7.63
C LYS A 77 11.93 10.71 6.40
N ILE A 78 10.87 9.92 6.53
CA ILE A 78 9.87 9.73 5.49
C ILE A 78 8.89 10.90 5.61
N GLU A 79 8.91 11.82 4.65
CA GLU A 79 7.85 12.81 4.54
C GLU A 79 6.52 12.05 4.49
N LYS A 80 5.64 12.31 5.48
CA LYS A 80 4.29 11.79 5.42
C LYS A 80 3.70 12.33 4.12
N PRO A 81 3.21 11.48 3.20
CA PRO A 81 2.65 11.98 1.95
C PRO A 81 1.57 12.99 2.29
N THR A 82 1.84 14.25 2.01
CA THR A 82 0.91 15.33 2.22
C THR A 82 -0.22 15.10 1.23
N PRO A 83 -1.49 15.05 1.68
CA PRO A 83 -2.60 15.01 0.75
C PRO A 83 -2.52 16.22 -0.19
N PRO A 84 -2.75 16.03 -1.50
CA PRO A 84 -2.63 17.11 -2.47
C PRO A 84 -3.53 18.29 -2.07
N GLU A 85 -3.06 19.51 -2.32
CA GLU A 85 -3.73 20.75 -1.91
C GLU A 85 -5.17 20.81 -2.41
N THR A 86 -5.42 20.37 -3.65
CA THR A 86 -6.75 20.25 -4.25
C THR A 86 -7.69 19.32 -3.49
N GLN A 87 -7.16 18.27 -2.84
CA GLN A 87 -7.94 17.33 -2.05
C GLN A 87 -8.21 17.86 -0.65
N VAL A 88 -7.23 18.55 -0.07
CA VAL A 88 -7.40 19.30 1.18
C VAL A 88 -8.43 20.41 0.98
N ASP A 89 -8.39 21.09 -0.16
CA ASP A 89 -9.30 22.17 -0.51
C ASP A 89 -10.68 21.64 -0.90
N PHE A 90 -10.78 20.54 -1.64
CA PHE A 90 -12.06 19.83 -1.85
C PHE A 90 -12.71 19.43 -0.51
N LEU A 91 -11.95 18.88 0.44
CA LEU A 91 -12.43 18.61 1.81
C LEU A 91 -12.78 19.88 2.61
N LYS A 92 -12.12 21.00 2.35
CA LYS A 92 -12.42 22.30 2.98
C LYS A 92 -13.63 23.00 2.37
N PHE A 93 -13.92 22.78 1.08
CA PHE A 93 -15.00 23.43 0.33
C PHE A 93 -16.32 22.62 0.39
N GLU A 94 -16.28 21.29 0.38
CA GLU A 94 -17.44 20.43 0.64
C GLU A 94 -17.75 20.32 2.15
N LYS A 95 -17.87 21.45 2.86
CA LYS A 95 -18.24 21.48 4.29
C LYS A 95 -19.63 20.94 4.62
N VAL A 96 -20.45 20.64 3.60
CA VAL A 96 -21.77 20.05 3.79
C VAL A 96 -21.70 18.59 4.25
N THR A 97 -20.52 17.94 4.23
CA THR A 97 -19.87 17.32 5.42
C THR A 97 -18.70 16.42 5.01
N PRO A 98 -17.43 16.81 5.19
CA PRO A 98 -16.38 15.81 5.32
C PRO A 98 -16.70 15.10 6.63
N HIS A 99 -17.09 13.83 6.57
CA HIS A 99 -17.64 13.11 7.73
C HIS A 99 -16.63 12.91 8.89
N GLY A 100 -15.45 13.53 8.80
CA GLY A 100 -14.39 13.51 9.78
C GLY A 100 -13.54 12.27 9.69
N LYS A 101 -12.64 12.11 10.67
CA LYS A 101 -11.73 10.97 10.74
C LYS A 101 -12.52 9.67 10.87
N ILE A 102 -12.04 8.64 10.19
CA ILE A 102 -12.57 7.29 10.33
C ILE A 102 -12.19 6.74 11.70
N LEU A 103 -13.19 6.32 12.48
CA LEU A 103 -13.02 5.74 13.80
C LEU A 103 -13.08 4.22 13.76
N SER A 104 -14.07 3.68 13.05
CA SER A 104 -14.28 2.23 12.94
C SER A 104 -15.12 1.88 11.73
N TRP A 105 -15.19 0.58 11.41
CA TRP A 105 -16.01 0.06 10.33
C TRP A 105 -16.54 -1.33 10.67
N MET A 106 -17.72 -1.66 10.16
CA MET A 106 -18.48 -2.86 10.47
C MET A 106 -19.10 -3.44 9.21
N PHE A 107 -19.10 -4.77 9.11
CA PHE A 107 -19.96 -5.47 8.17
C PHE A 107 -21.26 -5.89 8.86
N VAL A 108 -22.40 -5.48 8.29
CA VAL A 108 -23.74 -5.80 8.78
C VAL A 108 -24.37 -6.80 7.83
N LYS A 109 -24.53 -8.05 8.26
CA LYS A 109 -24.97 -9.15 7.40
C LYS A 109 -26.45 -9.04 7.04
N GLU A 110 -27.26 -8.53 7.97
CA GLU A 110 -28.72 -8.43 7.85
C GLU A 110 -29.14 -7.58 6.65
N ILE A 111 -28.38 -6.51 6.38
CA ILE A 111 -28.59 -5.58 5.27
C ILE A 111 -27.48 -5.68 4.21
N HIS A 112 -26.60 -6.68 4.35
CA HIS A 112 -25.46 -6.93 3.47
C HIS A 112 -24.66 -5.65 3.13
N CYS A 113 -24.38 -4.82 4.14
CA CYS A 113 -23.75 -3.51 3.94
C CYS A 113 -22.47 -3.37 4.76
N VAL A 114 -21.61 -2.43 4.37
CA VAL A 114 -20.51 -1.96 5.20
C VAL A 114 -20.84 -0.59 5.76
N ALA A 115 -20.79 -0.48 7.08
CA ALA A 115 -20.96 0.78 7.79
C ALA A 115 -19.59 1.30 8.24
N ILE A 116 -19.29 2.57 7.94
CA ILE A 116 -18.07 3.25 8.36
C ILE A 116 -18.47 4.35 9.34
N LYS A 117 -18.08 4.20 10.61
CA LYS A 117 -18.25 5.23 11.62
C LYS A 117 -17.14 6.26 11.49
N ARG A 118 -17.54 7.51 11.32
CA ARG A 118 -16.65 8.67 11.31
C ARG A 118 -17.04 9.63 12.43
N GLU A 119 -16.21 10.64 12.68
CA GLU A 119 -16.46 11.63 13.74
C GLU A 119 -17.84 12.30 13.60
N HIS A 120 -18.23 12.66 12.38
CA HIS A 120 -19.46 13.43 12.10
C HIS A 120 -20.59 12.61 11.46
N GLY A 121 -20.55 11.27 11.54
CA GLY A 121 -21.64 10.47 10.99
C GLY A 121 -21.32 8.99 10.81
N ILE A 122 -22.20 8.30 10.11
CA ILE A 122 -22.00 6.92 9.65
C ILE A 122 -22.25 6.89 8.14
N GLN A 123 -21.30 6.36 7.39
CA GLN A 123 -21.45 6.11 5.94
C GLN A 123 -21.81 4.66 5.72
N TYR A 124 -22.82 4.42 4.89
CA TYR A 124 -23.24 3.06 4.51
C TYR A 124 -22.86 2.79 3.06
N PHE A 125 -22.34 1.59 2.81
CA PHE A 125 -21.96 1.10 1.50
C PHE A 125 -22.70 -0.19 1.21
N ASN A 126 -23.37 -0.24 0.06
CA ASN A 126 -24.17 -1.40 -0.37
C ASN A 126 -23.31 -2.64 -0.69
N SER A 127 -22.03 -2.44 -0.98
CA SER A 127 -21.08 -3.53 -1.23
C SER A 127 -19.74 -3.23 -0.58
N MET A 128 -19.01 -4.30 -0.25
CA MET A 128 -17.63 -4.19 0.24
C MET A 128 -16.72 -3.50 -0.79
N LEU A 129 -16.92 -3.78 -2.09
CA LEU A 129 -16.14 -3.15 -3.15
C LEU A 129 -16.45 -1.65 -3.30
N SER A 130 -17.65 -1.20 -2.94
CA SER A 130 -18.00 0.22 -2.97
C SER A 130 -17.13 1.07 -2.03
N ILE A 131 -16.45 0.46 -1.06
CA ILE A 131 -15.47 1.17 -0.21
C ILE A 131 -14.30 1.69 -1.04
N LEU A 132 -13.97 1.06 -2.16
CA LEU A 132 -12.86 1.46 -3.03
C LEU A 132 -13.15 2.76 -3.79
N THR A 133 -14.40 3.22 -3.83
CA THR A 133 -14.73 4.56 -4.34
C THR A 133 -14.30 5.66 -3.38
N LEU A 134 -13.92 5.32 -2.14
CA LEU A 134 -13.33 6.29 -1.23
C LEU A 134 -11.93 6.69 -1.71
N PRO A 135 -11.47 7.90 -1.35
CA PRO A 135 -10.12 8.31 -1.64
C PRO A 135 -9.10 7.36 -1.02
N PHE A 136 -7.95 7.22 -1.66
CA PHE A 136 -6.84 6.39 -1.19
C PHE A 136 -6.53 6.58 0.30
N TYR A 137 -6.55 7.82 0.80
CA TYR A 137 -6.25 8.12 2.21
C TYR A 137 -7.23 7.45 3.18
N ASP A 138 -8.52 7.42 2.83
CA ASP A 138 -9.57 6.81 3.64
C ASP A 138 -9.47 5.29 3.61
N VAL A 139 -9.26 4.70 2.43
CA VAL A 139 -9.07 3.25 2.29
C VAL A 139 -7.79 2.80 3.01
N ALA A 140 -6.73 3.60 2.96
CA ALA A 140 -5.50 3.36 3.71
C ALA A 140 -5.68 3.50 5.23
N ALA A 141 -6.58 4.38 5.69
CA ALA A 141 -6.95 4.49 7.11
C ALA A 141 -7.77 3.27 7.56
N LEU A 142 -8.78 2.86 6.80
CA LEU A 142 -9.58 1.66 7.04
C LEU A 142 -8.73 0.41 7.13
N SER A 143 -7.73 0.28 6.26
CA SER A 143 -6.82 -0.87 6.29
C SER A 143 -6.04 -0.99 7.61
N LYS A 144 -5.88 0.08 8.41
CA LYS A 144 -5.23 0.01 9.72
C LYS A 144 -6.17 -0.54 10.78
N LEU A 145 -7.46 -0.31 10.60
CA LEU A 145 -8.50 -0.69 11.54
C LEU A 145 -8.91 -2.15 11.32
N GLU A 146 -9.42 -2.77 12.38
CA GLU A 146 -10.07 -4.07 12.28
C GLU A 146 -11.55 -3.87 11.95
N ILE A 147 -12.07 -4.74 11.07
CA ILE A 147 -13.50 -4.70 10.75
C ILE A 147 -14.27 -5.39 11.85
N MET A 148 -15.33 -4.74 12.34
CA MET A 148 -16.30 -5.39 13.20
C MET A 148 -17.17 -6.31 12.36
N ASN A 149 -16.99 -7.62 12.51
CA ASN A 149 -17.75 -8.63 11.76
C ASN A 149 -18.47 -9.56 12.74
N ARG A 150 -19.57 -9.08 13.34
CA ARG A 150 -20.35 -9.84 14.33
C ARG A 150 -20.93 -11.14 13.77
N SER A 151 -21.26 -11.12 12.48
CA SER A 151 -21.82 -12.26 11.78
C SER A 151 -20.81 -13.36 11.41
N ASN A 152 -19.51 -13.15 11.68
CA ASN A 152 -18.42 -14.01 11.21
C ASN A 152 -18.49 -14.33 9.71
N TYR A 153 -18.95 -13.39 8.89
CA TYR A 153 -19.05 -13.58 7.46
C TYR A 153 -17.66 -13.68 6.83
N TYR A 154 -17.36 -14.82 6.20
CA TYR A 154 -16.05 -15.11 5.66
C TYR A 154 -15.59 -14.09 4.62
N GLY A 155 -16.50 -13.64 3.75
CA GLY A 155 -16.20 -12.65 2.70
C GLY A 155 -15.71 -11.32 3.27
N ALA A 156 -16.28 -10.84 4.37
CA ALA A 156 -15.86 -9.60 5.02
C ALA A 156 -14.44 -9.68 5.59
N THR A 157 -14.11 -10.80 6.23
CA THR A 157 -12.77 -11.08 6.78
C THR A 157 -11.72 -11.22 5.67
N LEU A 158 -12.07 -11.91 4.57
CA LEU A 158 -11.20 -12.02 3.40
C LEU A 158 -10.97 -10.66 2.73
N PHE A 159 -12.03 -9.89 2.54
CA PHE A 159 -11.96 -8.57 1.93
C PHE A 159 -11.03 -7.66 2.74
N THR A 160 -11.17 -7.62 4.06
CA THR A 160 -10.27 -6.85 4.93
C THR A 160 -8.82 -7.30 4.81
N ARG A 161 -8.57 -8.61 4.80
CA ARG A 161 -7.21 -9.15 4.60
C ARG A 161 -6.63 -8.73 3.25
N LYS A 162 -7.43 -8.78 2.19
CA LYS A 162 -7.03 -8.34 0.85
C LYS A 162 -6.70 -6.86 0.81
N VAL A 163 -7.55 -5.98 1.35
CA VAL A 163 -7.28 -4.54 1.42
C VAL A 163 -5.99 -4.25 2.21
N LYS A 164 -5.78 -4.91 3.36
CA LYS A 164 -4.53 -4.82 4.14
C LYS A 164 -3.31 -5.23 3.33
N PHE A 165 -3.41 -6.35 2.61
CA PHE A 165 -2.31 -6.87 1.79
C PHE A 165 -2.00 -5.97 0.60
N LYS A 166 -3.02 -5.50 -0.13
CA LYS A 166 -2.87 -4.63 -1.30
C LYS A 166 -2.25 -3.30 -0.94
N ARG A 167 -2.61 -2.73 0.21
CA ARG A 167 -1.93 -1.54 0.72
C ARG A 167 -0.43 -1.77 0.95
N ARG A 168 -0.04 -2.88 1.59
CA ARG A 168 1.38 -3.20 1.82
C ARG A 168 2.16 -3.39 0.52
N ARG A 169 1.48 -3.85 -0.54
CA ARG A 169 2.04 -4.05 -1.87
C ARG A 169 1.93 -2.83 -2.79
N GLY A 170 1.43 -1.69 -2.29
CA GLY A 170 1.34 -0.45 -3.07
C GLY A 170 0.22 -0.44 -4.12
N TRP A 171 -0.88 -1.16 -3.91
CA TRP A 171 -2.08 -1.12 -4.76
C TRP A 171 -1.84 -1.49 -6.24
N LYS A 172 -0.99 -2.49 -6.49
CA LYS A 172 -0.70 -3.03 -7.84
C LYS A 172 -1.87 -3.68 -8.56
N ASP A 173 -2.95 -3.99 -7.85
CA ASP A 173 -4.11 -4.69 -8.41
C ASP A 173 -5.23 -3.69 -8.64
N GLU A 174 -5.58 -3.50 -9.92
CA GLU A 174 -6.57 -2.52 -10.37
C GLU A 174 -7.95 -2.75 -9.73
N LEU A 175 -8.33 -4.01 -9.47
CA LEU A 175 -9.63 -4.31 -8.86
C LEU A 175 -9.76 -3.78 -7.42
N TYR A 176 -8.63 -3.73 -6.69
CA TYR A 176 -8.57 -3.28 -5.30
C TYR A 176 -7.91 -1.92 -5.15
N LYS A 177 -7.69 -1.21 -6.26
CA LYS A 177 -7.05 0.09 -6.29
C LYS A 177 -8.08 1.15 -5.92
N PRO A 178 -7.89 1.87 -4.80
CA PRO A 178 -8.80 2.96 -4.44
C PRO A 178 -8.62 4.14 -5.39
N GLN A 179 -9.53 5.12 -5.31
CA GLN A 179 -9.38 6.34 -6.09
C GLN A 179 -8.15 7.13 -5.63
N PHE A 180 -7.18 7.27 -6.53
CA PHE A 180 -6.04 8.15 -6.33
C PHE A 180 -6.34 9.54 -6.89
N PRO A 181 -5.91 10.62 -6.22
CA PRO A 181 -5.95 11.94 -6.83
C PRO A 181 -5.09 11.93 -8.09
N VAL A 182 -5.67 12.36 -9.20
CA VAL A 182 -4.93 12.59 -10.46
C VAL A 182 -4.44 14.03 -10.41
N TYR A 183 -3.12 14.23 -10.52
CA TYR A 183 -2.56 15.56 -10.74
C TYR A 183 -3.02 16.04 -12.12
N GLN A 184 -3.99 16.95 -12.17
CA GLN A 184 -4.22 17.74 -13.37
C GLN A 184 -3.12 18.80 -13.42
N GLN A 185 -2.16 18.64 -14.33
CA GLN A 185 -1.30 19.73 -14.71
C GLN A 185 -2.17 20.76 -15.42
N ILE A 186 -2.57 21.83 -14.71
CA ILE A 186 -3.11 23.02 -15.36
C ILE A 186 -1.93 23.59 -16.14
N LYS A 187 -1.85 23.26 -17.44
CA LYS A 187 -0.93 23.92 -18.35
C LYS A 187 -1.47 25.33 -18.50
N PHE A 188 -0.94 26.27 -17.74
CA PHE A 188 -1.08 27.68 -18.10
C PHE A 188 -0.36 27.83 -19.45
N THR A 189 -1.13 27.93 -20.53
CA THR A 189 -0.62 28.50 -21.77
C THR A 189 -0.45 29.99 -21.51
N LEU A 190 0.68 30.36 -20.90
CA LEU A 190 1.12 31.75 -20.89
C LEU A 190 1.35 32.13 -22.35
N ASP A 191 0.57 33.08 -22.86
CA ASP A 191 0.85 33.68 -24.15
C ASP A 191 2.24 34.34 -24.07
N PRO A 192 3.21 33.96 -24.92
CA PRO A 192 4.62 34.39 -24.78
C PRO A 192 4.82 35.89 -24.99
N LEU A 193 3.81 36.60 -25.49
CA LEU A 193 3.85 38.03 -25.77
C LEU A 193 3.28 38.89 -24.64
N THR A 194 2.31 38.38 -23.86
CA THR A 194 1.57 39.16 -22.87
C THR A 194 1.81 38.72 -21.44
N ASN A 195 2.34 37.51 -21.22
CA ASN A 195 2.70 36.98 -19.89
C ASN A 195 1.55 37.07 -18.86
N THR A 196 0.31 37.05 -19.34
CA THR A 196 -0.91 36.95 -18.55
C THR A 196 -1.57 35.62 -18.84
N ALA A 197 -2.08 34.99 -17.78
CA ALA A 197 -2.84 33.75 -17.82
C ALA A 197 -4.25 33.95 -18.37
#